data_AF-A0A916Q5L9-F1
#
_entry.id   AF-A0A916Q5L9-F1
#
_cell.length_a   1.000
_cell.length_b   1.000
_cell.length_c   1.000
_cell.angle_alpha   90.00
_cell.angle_beta   90.00
_cell.angle_gamma   90.00
#
_symmetry.space_group_name_H-M   'P 1'
#
loop_
_entity.id
_entity.type
_entity.pdbx_description
1 polymer ?
#
loop_
_entity_poly.entity_id
_entity_poly.type
_entity_poly.pdbx_seq_one_letter_code
_entity_poly.pdbx_strand_id
1 'polypeptide(L)'
;MYTRFPGMTLMGIAPNWLLIWLVAWSVNRPVLLSVMVGIALGFIQDGMTFSGMIIAPTHALGLAIAGGLTSLLQKQRYVQEDFISIALIVFGMAVIVETIHAVQLTVMGAGMDNVWTLQQRIALSSAILSSLWSPVIYFPLSRWWRSLEKQED
;
A
#
# COMPACT_ATOMS: atom_id res chain seq x y z
N MET A 1 12.11 -3.47 -4.24
CA MET A 1 12.97 -4.64 -4.54
C MET A 1 13.31 -5.38 -3.25
N TYR A 2 12.37 -5.76 -2.39
CA TYR A 2 12.70 -6.59 -1.21
C TYR A 2 11.54 -7.53 -0.93
N THR A 3 11.87 -8.82 -0.77
CA THR A 3 11.01 -10.04 -0.76
C THR A 3 10.45 -10.48 -2.13
N ARG A 4 11.33 -10.57 -3.12
CA ARG A 4 11.11 -11.43 -4.30
C ARG A 4 11.29 -12.90 -3.91
N PHE A 5 10.35 -13.46 -3.15
CA PHE A 5 10.32 -14.91 -3.00
C PHE A 5 9.97 -15.53 -4.38
N PRO A 6 10.59 -16.66 -4.75
CA PRO A 6 10.29 -17.34 -6.01
C PRO A 6 8.79 -17.60 -6.10
N GLY A 7 8.16 -17.17 -7.22
CA GLY A 7 6.71 -17.27 -7.44
C GLY A 7 5.87 -16.07 -6.97
N MET A 8 6.46 -15.05 -6.32
CA MET A 8 5.72 -13.86 -5.85
C MET A 8 5.84 -12.64 -6.77
N THR A 9 6.48 -12.78 -7.93
CA THR A 9 6.62 -11.68 -8.90
C THR A 9 5.80 -11.93 -10.15
N LEU A 10 4.97 -10.96 -10.52
CA LEU A 10 4.30 -10.92 -11.82
C LEU A 10 5.07 -9.92 -12.68
N MET A 11 5.57 -10.36 -13.84
CA MET A 11 6.29 -9.48 -14.78
C MET A 11 7.50 -8.73 -14.16
N GLY A 12 8.16 -9.31 -13.16
CA GLY A 12 9.31 -8.70 -12.46
C GLY A 12 8.95 -7.67 -11.37
N ILE A 13 7.66 -7.41 -11.17
CA ILE A 13 7.10 -6.52 -10.14
C ILE A 13 6.73 -7.36 -8.91
N ALA A 14 7.09 -6.88 -7.72
CA ALA A 14 6.80 -7.53 -6.45
C ALA A 14 5.58 -6.87 -5.78
N PRO A 15 4.90 -7.56 -4.85
CA PRO A 15 3.80 -6.97 -4.09
C PRO A 15 4.30 -5.83 -3.20
N ASN A 16 3.47 -4.82 -2.97
CA ASN A 16 3.79 -3.77 -2.02
C ASN A 16 3.38 -4.21 -0.61
N TRP A 17 4.28 -4.91 0.07
CA TRP A 17 4.05 -5.46 1.41
C TRP A 17 3.74 -4.39 2.47
N LEU A 18 4.41 -3.23 2.38
CA LEU A 18 4.19 -2.13 3.31
C LEU A 18 2.79 -1.53 3.14
N LEU A 19 2.31 -1.42 1.90
CA LEU A 19 0.95 -1.00 1.62
C LEU A 19 -0.07 -2.01 2.16
N ILE A 20 0.13 -3.31 1.91
CA ILE A 20 -0.77 -4.35 2.42
C ILE A 20 -0.87 -4.27 3.94
N TRP A 21 0.27 -4.17 4.62
CA TRP A 21 0.33 -4.05 6.07
C TRP A 21 -0.34 -2.77 6.56
N LEU A 22 -0.07 -1.62 5.93
CA LEU A 22 -0.67 -0.34 6.27
C LEU A 22 -2.19 -0.38 6.14
N VAL A 23 -2.70 -0.94 5.05
CA VAL A 23 -4.15 -1.09 4.82
C VAL A 23 -4.76 -1.98 5.90
N ALA A 24 -4.18 -3.14 6.16
CA ALA A 24 -4.67 -4.07 7.18
C ALA A 24 -4.65 -3.47 8.59
N TRP A 25 -3.63 -2.69 8.92
CA TRP A 25 -3.47 -2.04 10.22
C TRP A 25 -4.36 -0.81 10.40
N SER A 26 -4.60 -0.03 9.33
CA SER A 26 -5.35 1.22 9.36
C SER A 26 -6.85 1.04 9.56
N VAL A 27 -7.38 -0.16 9.31
CA VAL A 27 -8.82 -0.50 9.32
C VAL A 27 -9.58 0.05 10.54
N ASN A 28 -9.06 -0.20 11.75
CA ASN A 28 -9.73 0.16 13.00
C ASN A 28 -9.01 1.31 13.74
N ARG A 29 -8.26 2.13 13.01
CA ARG A 29 -7.41 3.19 13.59
C ARG A 29 -7.88 4.57 13.13
N PRO A 30 -7.67 5.63 13.94
CA PRO A 30 -8.08 6.98 13.56
C PRO A 30 -7.28 7.47 12.33
N VAL A 31 -7.92 8.34 11.53
CA VAL A 31 -7.40 8.82 10.24
C VAL A 31 -6.04 9.49 10.41
N LEU A 32 -5.91 10.44 11.34
CA LEU A 32 -4.66 11.16 11.59
C LEU A 32 -3.50 10.21 11.91
N LEU A 33 -3.76 9.19 12.73
CA LEU A 33 -2.76 8.20 13.11
C LEU A 33 -2.38 7.30 11.94
N SER A 34 -3.35 6.92 11.10
CA SER A 34 -3.11 6.16 9.87
C SER A 34 -2.28 6.95 8.85
N VAL A 35 -2.53 8.26 8.71
CA VAL A 35 -1.74 9.15 7.86
C VAL A 35 -0.31 9.25 8.36
N MET A 36 -0.10 9.48 9.67
CA MET A 36 1.24 9.56 10.26
C MET A 36 2.03 8.26 10.06
N VAL A 37 1.41 7.10 10.26
CA VAL A 37 2.07 5.82 9.99
C VAL A 37 2.33 5.62 8.50
N GLY A 38 1.43 6.05 7.62
CA GLY A 38 1.68 6.07 6.18
C GLY A 38 2.92 6.88 5.79
N ILE A 39 3.07 8.09 6.37
CA ILE A 39 4.27 8.92 6.18
C ILE A 39 5.52 8.21 6.70
N ALA A 40 5.47 7.67 7.92
CA ALA A 40 6.61 6.97 8.52
C ALA A 40 7.04 5.75 7.70
N LEU A 41 6.09 4.91 7.27
CA LEU A 41 6.37 3.76 6.41
C LEU A 41 6.91 4.19 5.05
N GLY A 42 6.42 5.29 4.50
CA GLY A 42 6.95 5.80 3.24
C GLY A 42 8.37 6.34 3.36
N PHE A 43 8.73 6.97 4.48
CA PHE A 43 10.14 7.32 4.73
C PHE A 43 11.02 6.09 4.95
N ILE A 44 10.49 5.04 5.60
CA ILE A 44 11.21 3.76 5.71
C ILE A 44 11.41 3.15 4.31
N GLN A 45 10.36 3.15 3.47
CA GLN A 45 10.43 2.66 2.11
C GLN A 45 11.40 3.47 1.26
N ASP A 46 11.37 4.80 1.38
CA ASP A 46 12.31 5.71 0.76
C ASP A 46 13.74 5.36 1.22
N GLY A 47 14.00 5.28 2.52
CA GLY A 47 15.32 4.91 3.05
C GLY A 47 15.85 3.55 2.56
N MET A 48 14.96 2.60 2.24
CA MET A 48 15.33 1.31 1.65
C MET A 48 15.52 1.35 0.13
N THR A 49 14.94 2.33 -0.57
CA THR A 49 14.94 2.42 -2.04
C THR A 49 15.95 3.45 -2.58
N PHE A 50 16.26 4.49 -1.79
CA PHE A 50 17.32 5.45 -2.10
C PHE A 50 18.71 4.84 -1.88
N SER A 51 19.16 4.03 -2.84
CA SER A 51 20.53 3.47 -2.85
C SER A 51 21.53 4.27 -3.71
N GLY A 52 21.16 5.43 -4.26
CA GLY A 52 22.13 6.26 -5.00
C GLY A 52 21.62 7.22 -6.09
N MET A 53 20.34 7.56 -6.15
CA MET A 53 19.80 8.51 -7.15
C MET A 53 19.44 9.84 -6.49
N ILE A 54 19.93 10.95 -7.07
CA ILE A 54 19.77 12.34 -6.56
C ILE A 54 18.32 12.83 -6.71
N ILE A 55 17.55 12.23 -7.62
CA ILE A 55 16.15 12.54 -7.88
C ILE A 55 15.40 11.21 -7.82
N ALA A 56 14.67 10.96 -6.73
CA ALA A 56 13.69 9.89 -6.72
C ALA A 56 12.36 10.37 -6.13
N PRO A 57 11.24 9.90 -6.68
CA PRO A 57 9.91 10.13 -6.13
C PRO A 57 9.79 9.58 -4.70
N THR A 58 8.92 10.21 -3.89
CA THR A 58 8.73 9.84 -2.48
C THR A 58 7.50 8.97 -2.29
N HIS A 59 7.67 7.84 -1.60
CA HIS A 59 6.60 6.93 -1.25
C HIS A 59 5.75 7.44 -0.07
N ALA A 60 6.27 8.41 0.71
CA ALA A 60 5.58 8.99 1.86
C ALA A 60 4.22 9.60 1.49
N LEU A 61 4.12 10.33 0.39
CA LEU A 61 2.86 10.94 -0.04
C LEU A 61 1.82 9.89 -0.43
N GLY A 62 2.22 8.87 -1.20
CA GLY A 62 1.33 7.78 -1.60
C GLY A 62 0.78 7.01 -0.40
N LEU A 63 1.66 6.60 0.52
CA LEU A 63 1.28 5.82 1.69
C LEU A 63 0.48 6.63 2.72
N ALA A 64 0.79 7.91 2.90
CA ALA A 64 -0.02 8.82 3.73
C ALA A 64 -1.48 8.88 3.26
N ILE A 65 -1.68 9.08 1.95
CA ILE A 65 -3.01 9.14 1.33
C ILE A 65 -3.70 7.78 1.44
N ALA A 66 -3.01 6.69 1.15
CA ALA A 66 -3.57 5.35 1.24
C ALA A 66 -4.05 5.00 2.66
N GLY A 67 -3.25 5.30 3.68
CA GLY A 67 -3.62 5.10 5.09
C GLY A 67 -4.81 5.98 5.51
N GLY A 68 -4.82 7.25 5.13
CA GLY A 68 -5.93 8.16 5.42
C GLY A 68 -7.25 7.70 4.78
N LEU A 69 -7.23 7.37 3.49
CA LEU A 69 -8.40 6.89 2.76
C LEU A 69 -8.92 5.55 3.30
N THR A 70 -8.02 4.63 3.65
CA THR A 70 -8.41 3.33 4.21
C THR A 70 -9.17 3.48 5.53
N SER A 71 -8.67 4.30 6.45
CA SER A 71 -9.32 4.59 7.72
C SER A 71 -10.69 5.28 7.53
N LEU A 72 -10.82 6.14 6.52
CA LEU A 72 -12.11 6.78 6.18
C LEU A 72 -13.14 5.78 5.62
N LEU A 73 -12.72 4.90 4.71
CA LEU A 73 -13.60 3.90 4.08
C LEU A 73 -14.18 2.90 5.09
N GLN A 74 -13.40 2.50 6.08
CA GLN A 74 -13.82 1.52 7.10
C GLN A 74 -14.79 2.10 8.13
N LYS A 75 -14.72 3.41 8.40
CA LYS A 75 -15.61 4.09 9.35
C LYS A 75 -17.09 4.06 8.93
N GLN A 76 -17.38 3.79 7.65
CA GLN A 76 -18.71 3.87 7.07
C GLN A 76 -19.59 2.60 7.26
N ARG A 77 -19.15 1.62 8.08
CA ARG A 77 -19.93 0.43 8.53
C ARG A 77 -20.50 -0.47 7.41
N TYR A 78 -20.19 -0.22 6.14
CA TYR A 78 -20.67 -1.00 4.99
C TYR A 78 -19.66 -2.02 4.45
N VAL A 79 -18.47 -2.08 5.05
CA VAL A 79 -17.50 -3.13 4.77
C VAL A 79 -17.66 -4.18 5.87
N GLN A 80 -18.58 -5.12 5.66
CA GLN A 80 -18.49 -6.39 6.36
C GLN A 80 -17.07 -6.95 6.11
N GLU A 81 -16.44 -7.45 7.17
CA GLU A 81 -15.03 -7.89 7.27
C GLU A 81 -14.66 -9.06 6.34
N ASP A 82 -15.25 -9.12 5.15
CA ASP A 82 -14.99 -10.15 4.17
C ASP A 82 -13.61 -9.92 3.56
N PHE A 83 -12.84 -11.01 3.52
CA PHE A 83 -11.52 -11.09 2.91
C PHE A 83 -11.46 -10.47 1.51
N ILE A 84 -12.57 -10.50 0.75
CA ILE A 84 -12.73 -9.90 -0.57
C ILE A 84 -12.66 -8.37 -0.49
N SER A 85 -13.36 -7.76 0.46
CA SER A 85 -13.39 -6.30 0.61
C SER A 85 -12.02 -5.72 0.91
N ILE A 86 -11.23 -6.39 1.77
CA ILE A 86 -9.86 -5.97 2.05
C ILE A 86 -8.98 -6.08 0.81
N ALA A 87 -9.12 -7.16 0.05
CA ALA A 87 -8.41 -7.33 -1.21
C ALA A 87 -8.75 -6.23 -2.23
N LEU A 88 -10.00 -5.80 -2.30
CA LEU A 88 -10.44 -4.69 -3.16
C LEU A 88 -9.90 -3.33 -2.68
N ILE A 89 -9.87 -3.09 -1.36
CA ILE A 89 -9.28 -1.86 -0.80
C ILE A 89 -7.79 -1.81 -1.11
N VAL A 90 -7.04 -2.90 -0.87
CA VAL A 90 -5.61 -2.96 -1.20
C VAL A 90 -5.37 -2.75 -2.69
N PHE A 91 -6.19 -3.35 -3.55
CA PHE A 91 -6.13 -3.14 -4.99
C PHE A 91 -6.27 -1.64 -5.34
N GLY A 92 -7.33 -0.99 -4.84
CA GLY A 92 -7.59 0.43 -5.10
C GLY A 92 -6.47 1.33 -4.58
N MET A 93 -6.00 1.08 -3.36
CA MET A 93 -4.91 1.86 -2.77
C MET A 93 -3.59 1.67 -3.53
N ALA A 94 -3.31 0.47 -4.04
CA ALA A 94 -2.11 0.23 -4.85
C ALA A 94 -2.13 1.05 -6.14
N VAL A 95 -3.27 1.09 -6.84
CA VAL A 95 -3.43 1.94 -8.02
C VAL A 95 -3.22 3.43 -7.68
N ILE A 96 -3.77 3.90 -6.57
CA ILE A 96 -3.60 5.30 -6.12
C ILE A 96 -2.14 5.61 -5.82
N VAL A 97 -1.47 4.78 -5.03
CA VAL A 97 -0.05 4.97 -4.63
C VAL A 97 0.84 5.03 -5.86
N GLU A 98 0.67 4.07 -6.79
CA GLU A 98 1.45 4.04 -8.01
C GLU A 98 1.15 5.27 -8.87
N THR A 99 -0.11 5.69 -8.97
CA THR A 99 -0.48 6.88 -9.75
C THR A 99 0.18 8.14 -9.18
N ILE A 100 0.22 8.30 -7.85
CA ILE A 100 0.93 9.40 -7.19
C ILE A 100 2.42 9.35 -7.55
N HIS A 101 3.01 8.16 -7.57
CA HIS A 101 4.41 7.95 -7.93
C HIS A 101 4.70 8.36 -9.39
N ALA A 102 3.83 7.99 -10.34
CA ALA A 102 3.94 8.43 -11.74
C ALA A 102 3.74 9.94 -11.92
N VAL A 103 2.82 10.55 -11.16
CA VAL A 103 2.63 12.01 -11.17
C VAL A 103 3.88 12.71 -10.66
N GLN A 104 4.50 12.22 -9.57
CA GLN A 104 5.77 12.76 -9.07
C GLN A 104 6.88 12.66 -10.12
N LEU A 105 7.02 11.52 -10.79
CA LEU A 105 8.01 11.35 -11.87
C LEU A 105 7.78 12.30 -13.04
N THR A 106 6.52 12.50 -13.43
CA THR A 106 6.14 13.45 -14.48
C THR A 106 6.52 14.89 -14.10
N VAL A 107 6.21 15.30 -12.86
CA VAL A 107 6.55 16.63 -12.33
C VAL A 107 8.06 16.83 -12.22
N MET A 108 8.82 15.77 -11.95
CA MET A 108 10.29 15.78 -11.95
C MET A 108 10.92 15.79 -13.36
N GLY A 109 10.11 15.83 -14.42
CA GLY A 109 10.58 15.99 -15.81
C GLY A 109 10.82 14.67 -16.56
N ALA A 110 10.32 13.53 -16.05
CA ALA A 110 10.36 12.28 -16.80
C ALA A 110 9.40 12.35 -18.01
N GLY A 111 9.81 11.75 -19.14
CA GLY A 111 9.03 11.78 -20.38
C GLY A 111 7.64 11.16 -20.22
N MET A 112 6.60 11.99 -20.38
CA MET A 112 5.18 11.68 -20.16
C MET A 112 4.78 10.33 -20.81
N ASP A 113 5.01 10.17 -22.11
CA ASP A 113 4.48 9.02 -22.87
C ASP A 113 5.04 7.66 -22.41
N ASN A 114 6.31 7.63 -22.01
CA ASN A 114 6.95 6.42 -21.50
C ASN A 114 6.54 6.13 -20.05
N VAL A 115 6.36 7.18 -19.23
CA VAL A 115 5.93 7.03 -17.84
C VAL A 115 4.52 6.44 -17.77
N TRP A 116 3.55 6.97 -18.53
CA TRP A 116 2.15 6.53 -18.40
C TRP A 116 1.87 5.13 -18.96
N THR A 117 2.55 4.72 -20.02
CA THR A 117 2.43 3.36 -20.57
C THR A 117 3.07 2.32 -19.65
N LEU A 118 4.26 2.60 -19.13
CA LEU A 118 4.93 1.73 -18.15
C LEU A 118 4.14 1.69 -16.83
N GLN A 119 3.59 2.83 -16.42
CA GLN A 119 2.80 2.98 -15.20
C GLN A 119 1.57 2.09 -15.18
N GLN A 120 0.79 2.02 -16.26
CA GLN A 120 -0.41 1.18 -16.30
C GLN A 120 -0.07 -0.30 -16.03
N ARG A 121 1.01 -0.79 -16.63
CA ARG A 121 1.49 -2.15 -16.41
C ARG A 121 1.97 -2.36 -14.98
N ILE A 122 2.72 -1.40 -14.44
CA ILE A 122 3.24 -1.46 -13.07
C ILE A 122 2.09 -1.46 -12.06
N ALA A 123 1.20 -0.48 -12.16
CA ALA A 123 0.08 -0.29 -11.25
C ALA A 123 -0.87 -1.49 -11.23
N LEU A 124 -1.24 -2.03 -12.40
CA LEU A 124 -2.13 -3.20 -12.45
C LEU A 124 -1.46 -4.45 -11.89
N SER A 125 -0.20 -4.69 -12.24
CA SER A 125 0.52 -5.88 -11.74
C SER A 125 0.74 -5.81 -10.24
N SER A 126 1.12 -4.65 -9.70
CA SER A 126 1.33 -4.47 -8.26
C SER A 126 0.01 -4.50 -7.50
N ALA A 127 -1.07 -3.93 -8.04
CA ALA A 127 -2.39 -3.97 -7.44
C ALA A 127 -2.96 -5.39 -7.37
N ILE A 128 -2.89 -6.15 -8.47
CA ILE A 128 -3.36 -7.54 -8.51
C ILE A 128 -2.58 -8.39 -7.52
N LEU A 129 -1.25 -8.31 -7.54
CA LEU A 129 -0.41 -9.07 -6.61
C LEU A 129 -0.68 -8.69 -5.15
N SER A 130 -0.73 -7.41 -4.84
CA SER A 130 -0.91 -6.95 -3.46
C SER A 130 -2.29 -7.31 -2.93
N SER A 131 -3.31 -7.22 -3.78
CA SER A 131 -4.68 -7.67 -3.49
C SER A 131 -4.75 -9.17 -3.21
N LEU A 132 -4.07 -9.98 -4.02
CA LEU A 132 -4.08 -11.43 -3.86
C LEU A 132 -3.39 -11.87 -2.56
N TRP A 133 -2.31 -11.19 -2.16
CA TRP A 133 -1.58 -11.47 -0.92
C TRP A 133 -2.20 -10.82 0.32
N SER A 134 -3.16 -9.90 0.18
CA SER A 134 -3.72 -9.18 1.32
C SER A 134 -4.42 -10.07 2.35
N PRO A 135 -5.20 -11.10 2.00
CA PRO A 135 -5.87 -11.95 2.99
C PRO A 135 -4.87 -12.70 3.87
N VAL A 136 -3.72 -13.07 3.30
CA VAL A 136 -2.66 -13.80 3.99
C VAL A 136 -2.06 -12.98 5.13
N ILE A 137 -1.95 -11.65 4.96
CA ILE A 137 -1.47 -10.75 6.02
C ILE A 137 -2.61 -10.32 6.94
N TYR A 138 -3.79 -10.05 6.40
CA TYR A 138 -4.93 -9.58 7.17
C TYR A 138 -5.41 -10.62 8.21
N PHE A 139 -5.48 -11.89 7.84
CA PHE A 139 -5.99 -12.95 8.72
C PHE A 139 -5.19 -13.12 10.03
N PRO A 140 -3.85 -13.26 10.03
CA PRO A 140 -3.09 -13.34 11.28
C PRO A 140 -3.13 -12.04 12.07
N LEU A 141 -3.12 -10.88 11.40
CA LEU A 141 -3.10 -9.57 12.05
C LEU A 141 -4.44 -9.28 12.77
N SER A 142 -5.56 -9.55 12.11
CA SER A 142 -6.89 -9.42 12.70
C SER A 142 -7.08 -10.34 13.91
N ARG A 143 -6.59 -11.59 13.84
CA ARG A 143 -6.62 -12.53 14.96
C ARG A 143 -5.80 -12.07 16.15
N TRP A 144 -4.63 -11.48 15.90
CA TRP A 144 -3.78 -10.93 16.96
C TRP A 144 -4.48 -9.76 17.65
N TRP A 145 -5.03 -8.81 16.90
CA TRP A 145 -5.76 -7.68 17.46
C TRP A 145 -6.92 -8.10 18.37
N ARG A 146 -7.75 -9.05 17.90
CA ARG A 146 -8.87 -9.59 18.70
C ARG A 146 -8.40 -10.26 20.00
N SER A 147 -7.20 -10.83 20.00
CA SER A 147 -6.64 -11.49 21.18
C SER A 147 -6.10 -10.49 22.21
N LEU A 148 -5.59 -9.33 21.77
CA LEU A 148 -5.17 -8.24 22.65
C LEU A 148 -6.37 -7.58 23.32
N GLU A 149 -7.42 -7.30 22.55
CA GLU A 149 -8.66 -6.68 23.06
C GLU A 149 -9.34 -7.57 24.11
N LYS A 150 -9.32 -8.90 23.92
CA LYS A 150 -9.86 -9.86 24.89
C LYS A 150 -9.04 -9.99 26.19
N GLN A 151 -7.81 -9.49 26.24
CA GLN A 151 -6.98 -9.52 27.45
C GLN A 151 -7.10 -8.26 28.31
N GLU A 152 -7.71 -7.20 27.78
CA GLU A 152 -7.97 -5.95 28.50
C GLU A 152 -9.32 -5.96 29.27
N ASP A 153 -10.17 -6.97 29.03
CA ASP A 153 -11.44 -7.25 29.74
C ASP A 153 -11.26 -8.28 30.87
#